data_AF-A0A1B9MG38-F1
#
_entry.id   AF-A0A1B9MG38-F1
#
_cell.length_a   1.000
_cell.length_b   1.000
_cell.length_c   1.000
_cell.angle_alpha   90.00
_cell.angle_beta   90.00
_cell.angle_gamma   90.00
#
_symmetry.space_group_name_H-M   'P 1'
#
loop_
_entity.id
_entity.type
_entity.pdbx_description
1 polymer ?
#
loop_
_entity_poly.entity_id
_entity_poly.type
_entity_poly.pdbx_seq_one_letter_code
_entity_poly.pdbx_strand_id
1 'polypeptide(L)' 'MLAKLNEVFGRMRNDDNVDILYINDGERVDQMDVDGVYPVNSQFSARYSHVEGIILTVEQCQLLNIEIEYIYA' A
#
# COMPACT_ATOMS: atom_id res chain seq x y z
N MET A 1 7.09 8.62 9.15
CA MET A 1 7.52 7.38 9.83
C MET A 1 7.40 6.29 8.80
N LEU A 2 8.41 5.44 8.61
CA LEU A 2 8.31 4.36 7.63
C LEU A 2 7.44 3.25 8.21
N ALA A 3 6.32 2.95 7.56
CA ALA A 3 5.48 1.82 7.94
C ALA A 3 6.16 0.50 7.60
N LYS A 4 6.01 -0.51 8.47
CA LYS A 4 6.46 -1.88 8.22
C LYS A 4 5.34 -2.71 7.59
N LEU A 5 5.71 -3.78 6.90
CA LEU A 5 4.74 -4.68 6.25
C LEU A 5 3.70 -5.27 7.21
N ASN A 6 4.06 -5.50 8.48
CA ASN A 6 3.16 -6.03 9.50
C ASN A 6 2.30 -4.97 10.20
N GLU A 7 2.42 -3.70 9.81
CA GLU A 7 1.65 -2.56 10.34
C GLU A 7 0.58 -2.09 9.35
N VAL A 8 0.51 -2.71 8.17
CA VAL A 8 -0.32 -2.27 7.06
C VAL A 8 -1.21 -3.38 6.51
N PHE A 9 -2.30 -2.97 5.89
CA PHE A 9 -3.14 -3.84 5.06
C PHE A 9 -3.52 -3.11 3.76
N GLY A 10 -3.95 -3.87 2.77
CA GLY A 10 -4.44 -3.37 1.51
C GLY A 10 -5.97 -3.27 1.50
N ARG A 11 -6.53 -2.20 0.91
CA ARG A 11 -7.97 -2.12 0.61
C ARG A 11 -8.18 -1.99 -0.89
N MET A 12 -8.98 -2.89 -1.44
CA MET A 12 -9.27 -2.90 -2.87
C MET A 12 -10.05 -1.64 -3.29
N ARG A 13 -9.65 -1.05 -4.41
CA ARG A 13 -10.35 0.06 -5.09
C ARG A 13 -11.13 -0.45 -6.30
N ASN A 14 -11.97 0.42 -6.87
CA ASN A 14 -12.76 0.13 -8.06
C ASN A 14 -11.94 0.09 -9.38
N ASP A 15 -10.66 0.44 -9.35
CA ASP A 15 -9.75 0.50 -10.49
C ASP A 15 -8.71 -0.64 -10.50
N ASP A 16 -8.99 -1.73 -9.79
CA ASP A 16 -8.11 -2.89 -9.58
C ASP A 16 -6.77 -2.59 -8.87
N ASN A 17 -6.64 -1.39 -8.29
CA ASN A 17 -5.52 -1.04 -7.43
C ASN A 17 -5.87 -1.19 -5.95
N VAL A 18 -4.85 -1.14 -5.10
CA VAL A 18 -4.96 -1.37 -3.66
C VAL A 18 -4.41 -0.15 -2.91
N ASP A 19 -5.25 0.45 -2.07
CA ASP A 19 -4.82 1.44 -1.08
C ASP A 19 -4.05 0.75 0.04
N ILE A 20 -2.87 1.26 0.40
CA ILE A 20 -2.14 0.77 1.57
C ILE A 20 -2.46 1.64 2.78
N LEU A 21 -3.02 1.02 3.82
CA LEU A 21 -3.53 1.67 5.01
C LEU A 21 -2.87 1.09 6.27
N TYR A 22 -2.75 1.89 7.33
CA TYR A 22 -2.29 1.39 8.61
C TYR A 22 -3.39 0.55 9.30
N ILE A 23 -3.00 -0.57 9.91
CA ILE A 23 -3.92 -1.50 10.59
C ILE A 23 -4.64 -0.85 11.80
N ASN A 24 -3.99 0.09 12.48
CA ASN A 24 -4.46 0.67 13.74
C ASN A 24 -5.60 1.69 13.57
N ASP A 25 -5.55 2.52 12.52
CA ASP A 25 -6.46 3.65 12.32
C ASP A 25 -7.06 3.72 10.91
N GLY A 26 -6.55 2.94 9.96
CA GLY A 26 -7.02 2.94 8.58
C GLY A 26 -6.59 4.17 7.78
N GLU A 27 -5.69 5.01 8.31
CA GLU A 27 -5.11 6.14 7.58
C GLU A 27 -4.19 5.66 6.45
N ARG A 28 -4.02 6.50 5.43
CA ARG A 28 -3.16 6.17 4.30
C ARG A 28 -1.69 6.15 4.70
N VAL A 29 -1.01 5.11 4.27
CA VAL A 29 0.44 4.99 4.42
C VAL A 29 1.10 5.79 3.30
N ASP A 30 1.93 6.77 3.66
CA ASP A 30 2.66 7.62 2.72
C ASP A 30 4.12 7.18 2.52
N GLN A 31 4.62 6.27 3.35
CA GLN A 31 6.00 5.77 3.29
C GLN A 31 6.11 4.37 3.91
N MET A 32 6.84 3.46 3.26
CA MET A 32 7.03 2.08 3.73
C MET A 32 8.51 1.66 3.72
N ASP A 33 8.92 0.89 4.73
CA ASP A 33 10.24 0.27 4.81
C ASP A 33 10.28 -1.02 3.98
N VAL A 34 10.30 -0.86 2.66
CA VAL A 34 10.32 -1.98 1.71
C VAL A 34 11.19 -1.63 0.49
N ASP A 35 12.01 -2.58 0.06
CA ASP A 35 12.91 -2.39 -1.08
C ASP A 35 12.28 -2.86 -2.39
N GLY A 36 12.58 -2.16 -3.48
CA GLY A 36 12.18 -2.55 -4.85
C GLY A 36 10.70 -2.34 -5.19
N VAL A 37 9.90 -1.75 -4.31
CA VAL A 37 8.48 -1.49 -4.54
C VAL A 37 8.28 -0.05 -5.00
N TYR A 38 7.53 0.12 -6.09
CA TYR A 38 7.19 1.40 -6.69
C TYR A 38 5.67 1.52 -6.74
N PRO A 39 5.09 2.53 -6.06
CA PRO A 39 3.66 2.77 -6.13
C PRO A 39 3.18 3.03 -7.55
N VAL A 40 1.93 2.68 -7.82
CA VAL A 40 1.26 2.96 -9.09
C VAL A 40 1.37 4.46 -9.39
N ASN A 41 1.74 4.79 -10.63
CA ASN A 41 1.97 6.17 -11.11
C ASN A 41 3.09 6.94 -10.41
N SER A 42 4.00 6.28 -9.67
CA SER A 42 5.17 6.93 -9.06
C SER A 42 6.49 6.48 -9.70
N GLN A 43 7.42 7.43 -9.85
CA GLN A 43 8.80 7.14 -10.26
C GLN A 43 9.72 6.90 -9.06
N PHE A 44 9.24 7.14 -7.84
CA PHE A 44 10.00 6.96 -6.60
C PHE A 44 9.52 5.71 -5.88
N SER A 45 10.45 5.05 -5.19
CA SER A 45 10.11 3.86 -4.40
C SER A 45 9.19 4.21 -3.22
N ALA A 46 8.52 3.20 -2.67
CA ALA A 46 7.69 3.30 -1.48
C ALA A 46 8.44 3.82 -0.23
N ARG A 47 9.78 3.86 -0.26
CA ARG A 47 10.62 4.43 0.80
C ARG A 47 10.66 5.95 0.82
N TYR A 48 10.18 6.62 -0.23
CA TYR A 48 10.01 8.08 -0.27
C TYR A 48 8.57 8.46 0.09
N SER A 49 8.35 9.68 0.56
CA SER A 49 7.01 10.15 0.94
C SER A 49 6.12 10.36 -0.29
N HIS A 50 4.91 9.81 -0.24
CA HIS A 50 3.85 9.96 -1.26
C HIS A 50 2.64 10.60 -0.59
N VAL A 51 2.49 11.91 -0.74
CA VAL A 51 1.47 12.72 -0.01
C VAL A 51 0.04 12.19 -0.20
N GLU A 52 -0.26 11.62 -1.36
CA GLU A 52 -1.58 11.05 -1.67
C GLU A 52 -1.80 9.63 -1.11
N GLY A 53 -0.77 9.05 -0.47
CA GLY A 53 -0.70 7.67 -0.02
C GLY A 53 -0.09 6.73 -1.06
N ILE A 54 0.32 5.55 -0.59
CA ILE A 54 0.86 4.48 -1.40
C ILE A 54 -0.29 3.66 -1.98
N ILE A 55 -0.23 3.46 -3.29
CA ILE A 55 -1.15 2.64 -4.06
C ILE A 55 -0.33 1.55 -4.74
N LEU A 56 -0.68 0.29 -4.53
CA LEU A 56 -0.01 -0.85 -5.15
C LEU A 56 -0.97 -1.63 -6.04
N THR A 57 -0.42 -2.46 -6.92
CA THR A 57 -1.21 -3.48 -7.62
C THR A 57 -1.48 -4.67 -6.69
N VAL A 58 -2.49 -5.48 -7.04
CA VAL A 58 -2.76 -6.75 -6.34
C VAL A 58 -1.55 -7.68 -6.36
N GLU A 59 -0.84 -7.77 -7.50
CA GLU A 59 0.37 -8.60 -7.63
C GLU A 59 1.48 -8.15 -6.67
N GLN A 60 1.73 -6.84 -6.58
CA GLN A 60 2.70 -6.30 -5.63
C GLN A 60 2.32 -6.63 -4.18
N CYS A 61 1.04 -6.51 -3.83
CA CYS A 61 0.56 -6.86 -2.49
C CYS A 61 0.75 -8.35 -2.18
N GLN A 62 0.47 -9.23 -3.14
CA GLN A 62 0.69 -10.68 -3.00
C GLN A 62 2.17 -11.02 -2.82
N LEU A 63 3.07 -10.42 -3.60
CA LEU A 63 4.52 -10.60 -3.47
C LEU A 63 5.05 -10.17 -2.09
N LEU A 64 4.42 -9.15 -1.50
CA LEU A 64 4.77 -8.61 -0.18
C LEU A 64 4.03 -9.31 0.98
N ASN A 65 3.14 -10.26 0.69
CA ASN A 65 2.21 -10.87 1.65
C ASN A 65 1.38 -9.83 2.45
N ILE A 66 0.95 -8.76 1.78
CA ILE A 66 0.00 -7.78 2.34
C ILE A 66 -1.41 -8.35 2.19
N GLU A 67 -2.15 -8.46 3.30
CA GLU A 67 -3.55 -8.88 3.30
C GLU A 67 -4.42 -7.82 2.61
N ILE A 68 -5.34 -8.24 1.74
CA ILE A 68 -6.22 -7.35 0.98
C ILE A 68 -7.66 -7.53 1.45
N GLU A 69 -8.26 -6.44 1.94
CA GLU A 69 -9.69 -6.32 2.19
C GLU A 69 -10.43 -6.09 0.87
N TYR A 70 -11.32 -7.04 0.53
CA TYR A 70 -12.22 -6.93 -0.62
C TYR A 70 -13.56 -6.34 -0.18
N ILE A 71 -13.98 -5.27 -0.85
CA ILE A 71 -15.30 -4.68 -0.64
C ILE A 71 -16.29 -5.51 -1.45
N TYR A 72 -16.98 -6.44 -0.80
CA TYR A 72 -18.14 -7.10 -1.40
C TYR A 72 -19.31 -6.12 -1.39
N ALA A 73 -19.86 -5.84 -2.58
CA ALA A 73 -21.07 -5.01 -2.75
C ALA A 73 -22.33 -5.73 -2.27
#